data_AF-A0A257H3I2-F1
#
_entry.id   AF-A0A257H3I2-F1
#
_cell.length_a   1.000
_cell.length_b   1.000
_cell.length_c   1.000
_cell.angle_alpha   90.00
_cell.angle_beta   90.00
_cell.angle_gamma   90.00
#
_symmetry.space_group_name_H-M   'P 1'
#
loop_
_entity.id
_entity.type
_entity.pdbx_description
1 polymer ?
#
loop_
_entity_poly.entity_id
_entity_poly.type
_entity_poly.pdbx_seq_one_letter_code
_entity_poly.pdbx_strand_id
1 'polypeptide(L)'
;IAMMGTAVAAGPDRARIAAEQAVACPLLEGIDLSGAKGVLVLISAAKGSLKLSESKMAMNTIRAYASADAHVIYGTAYDDALGEDIRVTVVATGLSRQGVRRTAPPLQVLRTGTDNVPFHVPTLNTPVAGGTSASLGGNTANGMTSMGSAQPDYAGMATPSVWRTNRTQAAAKVDALSSGGMDDYEIPAFLRKQAD
;
A
#
# COMPACT_ATOMS: atom_id res chain seq x y z
N ILE A 1 13.83 -7.10 6.60
CA ILE A 1 14.80 -5.97 6.66
C ILE A 1 15.61 -5.96 5.37
N ALA A 2 16.33 -4.89 5.07
CA ALA A 2 17.27 -4.83 3.95
C ALA A 2 18.61 -4.29 4.44
N MET A 3 19.70 -4.75 3.82
CA MET A 3 21.06 -4.31 4.11
C MET A 3 21.84 -4.11 2.82
N MET A 4 22.86 -3.26 2.87
CA MET A 4 23.64 -2.87 1.70
C MET A 4 25.13 -2.96 2.00
N GLY A 5 25.89 -3.53 1.06
CA GLY A 5 27.34 -3.54 1.07
C GLY A 5 27.88 -2.99 -0.25
N THR A 6 28.97 -2.23 -0.18
CA THR A 6 29.61 -1.63 -1.37
C THR A 6 31.12 -1.79 -1.27
N ALA A 7 31.76 -2.09 -2.39
CA ALA A 7 33.22 -2.11 -2.47
C ALA A 7 33.71 -1.67 -3.85
N VAL A 8 34.95 -1.19 -3.89
CA VAL A 8 35.66 -0.78 -5.10
C VAL A 8 36.96 -1.56 -5.17
N ALA A 9 37.29 -2.08 -6.34
CA ALA A 9 38.56 -2.75 -6.58
C ALA A 9 39.12 -2.44 -7.97
N ALA A 10 40.44 -2.65 -8.10
CA ALA A 10 41.22 -2.39 -9.30
C ALA A 10 42.02 -3.65 -9.70
N GLY A 11 42.50 -3.68 -10.95
CA GLY A 11 43.36 -4.75 -11.47
C GLY A 11 42.62 -5.94 -12.10
N PRO A 12 43.32 -7.06 -12.41
CA PRO A 12 42.79 -8.16 -13.22
C PRO A 12 41.62 -8.91 -12.56
N ASP A 13 41.65 -9.02 -11.24
CA ASP A 13 40.66 -9.74 -10.42
C ASP A 13 39.63 -8.80 -9.76
N ARG A 14 39.59 -7.53 -10.20
CA ARG A 14 38.78 -6.47 -9.55
C ARG A 14 37.33 -6.86 -9.32
N ALA A 15 36.71 -7.56 -10.27
CA ALA A 15 35.30 -7.95 -10.16
C ALA A 15 35.03 -8.96 -9.04
N ARG A 16 35.90 -9.97 -8.90
CA ARG A 16 35.82 -10.96 -7.81
C ARG A 16 36.08 -10.30 -6.47
N ILE A 17 37.15 -9.51 -6.38
CA ILE A 17 37.58 -8.86 -5.12
C ILE A 17 36.51 -7.87 -4.65
N ALA A 18 35.99 -7.01 -5.53
CA ALA A 18 34.92 -6.07 -5.18
C ALA A 18 33.65 -6.81 -4.74
N ALA A 19 33.29 -7.93 -5.40
CA ALA A 19 32.14 -8.73 -4.98
C ALA A 19 32.34 -9.37 -3.60
N GLU A 20 33.50 -9.97 -3.33
CA GLU A 20 33.85 -10.55 -2.02
C GLU A 20 33.78 -9.49 -0.92
N GLN A 21 34.38 -8.31 -1.15
CA GLN A 21 34.40 -7.21 -0.19
C GLN A 21 33.01 -6.60 0.02
N ALA A 22 32.19 -6.49 -1.03
CA ALA A 22 30.82 -5.98 -0.91
C ALA A 22 29.95 -6.90 -0.06
N VAL A 23 30.13 -8.22 -0.16
CA VAL A 23 29.42 -9.21 0.66
C VAL A 23 29.97 -9.29 2.08
N ALA A 24 31.26 -9.07 2.28
CA ALA A 24 31.91 -9.05 3.59
C ALA A 24 31.82 -7.70 4.32
N CYS A 25 31.03 -6.74 3.81
CA CYS A 25 30.96 -5.40 4.37
C CYS A 25 30.45 -5.43 5.83
N PRO A 26 31.04 -4.66 6.78
CA PRO A 26 30.63 -4.68 8.20
C PRO A 26 29.16 -4.34 8.45
N LEU A 27 28.52 -3.61 7.52
CA LEU A 27 27.07 -3.35 7.59
C LEU A 27 26.22 -4.62 7.43
N LEU A 28 26.83 -5.74 7.04
CA LEU A 28 26.23 -7.07 6.94
C LEU A 28 26.58 -7.98 8.14
N GLU A 29 27.33 -7.48 9.13
CA GLU A 29 27.81 -8.28 10.25
C GLU A 29 26.64 -8.78 11.14
N GLY A 30 26.65 -10.08 11.44
CA GLY A 30 25.63 -10.74 12.27
C GLY A 30 24.37 -11.20 11.55
N ILE A 31 24.24 -11.00 10.23
CA ILE A 31 23.14 -11.53 9.42
C ILE A 31 23.70 -12.18 8.16
N ASP A 32 23.55 -13.49 8.07
CA ASP A 32 23.99 -14.28 6.93
C ASP A 32 23.14 -14.00 5.67
N LEU A 33 23.80 -13.81 4.52
CA LEU A 33 23.14 -13.63 3.21
C LEU A 33 22.37 -14.88 2.78
N SER A 34 22.66 -16.04 3.38
CA SER A 34 21.92 -17.30 3.16
C SER A 34 20.42 -17.20 3.47
N GLY A 35 20.00 -16.23 4.30
CA GLY A 35 18.60 -15.97 4.63
C GLY A 35 17.91 -14.93 3.75
N ALA A 36 18.60 -14.33 2.78
CA ALA A 36 18.04 -13.30 1.90
C ALA A 36 17.11 -13.94 0.85
N LYS A 37 15.86 -13.47 0.76
CA LYS A 37 14.91 -13.90 -0.29
C LYS A 37 15.15 -13.20 -1.63
N GLY A 38 15.75 -12.02 -1.59
CA GLY A 38 16.05 -11.24 -2.78
C GLY A 38 17.35 -10.49 -2.64
N VAL A 39 18.16 -10.48 -3.69
CA VAL A 39 19.45 -9.77 -3.75
C VAL A 39 19.46 -8.90 -5.00
N LEU A 40 19.75 -7.61 -4.84
CA LEU A 40 19.97 -6.68 -5.94
C LEU A 40 21.46 -6.36 -6.03
N VAL A 41 22.03 -6.46 -7.21
CA VAL A 41 23.44 -6.18 -7.47
C VAL A 41 23.55 -5.05 -8.49
N LEU A 42 24.34 -4.03 -8.19
CA LEU A 42 24.72 -2.99 -9.13
C LEU A 42 26.23 -3.02 -9.34
N ILE A 43 26.65 -3.20 -10.59
CA ILE A 43 28.05 -3.14 -11.00
C ILE A 43 28.26 -1.82 -11.72
N SER A 44 29.16 -0.98 -11.22
CA SER A 44 29.52 0.29 -11.85
C SER A 44 30.98 0.26 -12.31
N ALA A 45 31.24 0.77 -13.51
CA ALA A 45 32.56 0.84 -14.10
C ALA A 45 32.61 1.95 -15.15
N ALA A 46 33.79 2.39 -15.57
CA ALA A 46 33.89 3.33 -16.68
C ALA A 46 33.39 2.71 -18.00
N LYS A 47 32.89 3.56 -18.90
CA LYS A 47 32.38 3.10 -20.19
C LYS A 47 33.45 2.38 -21.00
N GLY A 48 33.15 1.16 -21.45
CA GLY A 48 34.07 0.34 -22.24
C GLY A 48 35.10 -0.46 -21.42
N SER A 49 35.22 -0.22 -20.11
CA SER A 49 36.14 -0.98 -19.24
C SER A 49 35.53 -2.30 -18.74
N LEU A 50 34.21 -2.38 -18.55
CA LEU A 50 33.52 -3.56 -18.00
C LEU A 50 33.39 -4.69 -19.03
N LYS A 51 33.99 -5.84 -18.72
CA LYS A 51 33.91 -7.04 -19.56
C LYS A 51 32.79 -7.98 -19.08
N LEU A 52 32.18 -8.71 -20.01
CA LEU A 52 31.15 -9.72 -19.68
C LEU A 52 31.67 -10.80 -18.71
N SER A 53 32.95 -11.18 -18.84
CA SER A 53 33.61 -12.13 -17.94
C SER A 53 33.68 -11.63 -16.50
N GLU A 54 33.91 -10.33 -16.31
CA GLU A 54 33.98 -9.67 -15.00
C GLU A 54 32.60 -9.65 -14.34
N SER A 55 31.56 -9.24 -15.08
CA SER A 55 30.18 -9.24 -14.58
C SER A 55 29.75 -10.65 -14.14
N LYS A 56 30.09 -11.67 -14.95
CA LYS A 56 29.80 -13.07 -14.63
C LYS A 56 30.55 -13.54 -13.38
N MET A 57 31.82 -13.14 -13.24
CA MET A 57 32.64 -13.48 -12.09
C MET A 57 32.08 -12.87 -10.80
N ALA A 58 31.79 -11.58 -10.79
CA ALA A 58 31.16 -10.90 -9.65
C ALA A 58 29.82 -11.55 -9.27
N MET A 59 28.98 -11.88 -10.26
CA MET A 59 27.69 -12.51 -10.03
C MET A 59 27.83 -13.91 -9.41
N ASN A 60 28.77 -14.72 -9.92
CA ASN A 60 29.04 -16.05 -9.37
C ASN A 60 29.53 -15.98 -7.92
N THR A 61 30.42 -15.03 -7.61
CA THR A 61 30.89 -14.79 -6.25
C THR A 61 29.73 -14.45 -5.33
N ILE A 62 28.88 -13.47 -5.67
CA ILE A 62 27.74 -13.06 -4.82
C ILE A 62 26.76 -14.21 -4.62
N ARG A 63 26.50 -15.00 -5.67
CA ARG A 63 25.59 -16.13 -5.61
C ARG A 63 26.09 -17.26 -4.70
N ALA A 64 27.40 -17.40 -4.52
CA ALA A 64 27.98 -18.39 -3.61
C ALA A 64 27.68 -18.08 -2.13
N TYR A 65 27.42 -16.82 -1.79
CA TYR A 65 27.06 -16.39 -0.43
C TYR A 65 25.55 -16.23 -0.23
N ALA A 66 24.78 -16.08 -1.30
CA ALA A 66 23.33 -15.96 -1.24
C ALA A 66 22.64 -17.32 -1.07
N SER A 67 21.38 -17.29 -0.62
CA SER A 67 20.52 -18.48 -0.62
C SER A 67 20.37 -19.08 -2.01
N ALA A 68 20.30 -20.41 -2.11
CA ALA A 68 20.02 -21.10 -3.38
C ALA A 68 18.69 -20.66 -4.01
N ASP A 69 17.71 -20.33 -3.16
CA ASP A 69 16.37 -19.90 -3.54
C ASP A 69 16.22 -18.37 -3.61
N ALA A 70 17.32 -17.61 -3.45
CA ALA A 70 17.26 -16.16 -3.51
C ALA A 70 16.99 -15.68 -4.94
N HIS A 71 16.06 -14.74 -5.11
CA HIS A 71 15.87 -14.03 -6.37
C HIS A 71 16.96 -12.98 -6.53
N VAL A 72 17.87 -13.21 -7.48
CA VAL A 72 18.99 -12.29 -7.72
C VAL A 72 18.77 -11.49 -9.00
N ILE A 73 18.79 -10.16 -8.86
CA ILE A 73 18.69 -9.21 -9.96
C ILE A 73 20.01 -8.46 -10.02
N TYR A 74 20.60 -8.34 -11.21
CA TYR A 74 21.79 -7.52 -11.41
C TYR A 74 21.55 -6.44 -12.46
N GLY A 75 22.20 -5.30 -12.27
CA GLY A 75 22.26 -4.20 -13.21
C GLY A 75 23.68 -3.69 -13.35
N THR A 76 23.93 -2.98 -14.45
CA THR A 76 25.20 -2.31 -14.72
C THR A 76 24.97 -0.82 -14.88
N ALA A 77 25.85 0.00 -14.32
CA ALA A 77 25.88 1.44 -14.55
C ALA A 77 27.25 1.86 -15.07
N TYR A 78 27.28 2.93 -15.84
CA TYR A 78 28.53 3.53 -16.31
C TYR A 78 28.85 4.75 -15.46
N ASP A 79 30.07 4.81 -14.95
CA ASP A 79 30.61 5.94 -14.20
C ASP A 79 32.06 6.15 -14.62
N ASP A 80 32.29 7.18 -15.43
CA ASP A 80 33.59 7.48 -16.00
C ASP A 80 34.61 7.95 -14.94
N ALA A 81 34.15 8.37 -13.75
CA ALA A 81 35.04 8.73 -12.65
C ALA A 81 35.78 7.53 -12.03
N LEU A 82 35.31 6.30 -12.29
CA LEU A 82 35.96 5.08 -11.80
C LEU A 82 37.21 4.70 -12.60
N GLY A 83 37.39 5.22 -13.83
CA GLY A 83 38.52 4.83 -14.69
C GLY A 83 38.63 3.31 -14.85
N GLU A 84 39.71 2.73 -14.35
CA GLU A 84 39.98 1.27 -14.40
C GLU A 84 39.44 0.50 -13.17
N ASP A 85 38.67 1.14 -12.30
CA ASP A 85 38.09 0.50 -11.13
C ASP A 85 36.69 -0.05 -11.43
N ILE A 86 36.30 -1.07 -10.67
CA ILE A 86 34.93 -1.58 -10.61
C ILE A 86 34.38 -1.35 -9.21
N ARG A 87 33.19 -0.78 -9.13
CA ARG A 87 32.39 -0.70 -7.91
C ARG A 87 31.28 -1.73 -7.95
N VAL A 88 31.16 -2.54 -6.90
CA VAL A 88 30.05 -3.48 -6.73
C VAL A 88 29.24 -3.04 -5.52
N THR A 89 27.94 -2.90 -5.72
CA THR A 89 26.96 -2.63 -4.65
C THR A 89 25.99 -3.79 -4.58
N VAL A 90 25.81 -4.35 -3.39
CA VAL A 90 24.90 -5.46 -3.11
C VAL A 90 23.87 -4.99 -2.11
N VAL A 91 22.59 -5.24 -2.39
CA VAL A 91 21.48 -4.98 -1.49
C VAL A 91 20.76 -6.30 -1.23
N ALA A 92 20.86 -6.80 0.00
CA ALA A 92 20.15 -8.00 0.45
C ALA A 92 18.81 -7.60 1.07
N THR A 93 17.74 -8.25 0.63
CA THR A 93 16.36 -8.00 1.07
C THR A 93 15.68 -9.31 1.50
N GLY A 94 14.56 -9.19 2.22
CA GLY A 94 13.82 -10.37 2.68
C GLY A 94 14.52 -11.14 3.80
N LEU A 95 15.58 -10.57 4.39
CA LEU A 95 16.25 -11.11 5.56
C LEU A 95 15.25 -11.22 6.72
N SER A 96 15.03 -12.44 7.22
CA SER A 96 14.20 -12.69 8.41
C SER A 96 15.07 -12.63 9.66
N ARG A 97 14.82 -11.66 10.55
CA ARG A 97 15.21 -11.83 11.94
C ARG A 97 14.28 -12.88 12.53
N GLN A 98 14.78 -14.09 12.79
CA GLN A 98 14.07 -14.95 13.74
C GLN A 98 13.93 -14.17 15.05
N GLY A 99 12.72 -13.75 15.40
CA GLY A 99 12.43 -13.12 16.70
C GLY A 99 11.79 -11.72 16.70
N VAL A 100 11.80 -10.95 15.60
CA VAL A 100 11.08 -9.65 15.58
C VAL A 100 9.71 -9.84 14.95
N ARG A 101 8.80 -10.43 15.73
CA ARG A 101 7.36 -10.32 15.46
C ARG A 101 7.04 -8.83 15.48
N ARG A 102 6.63 -8.25 14.34
CA ARG A 102 6.00 -6.94 14.31
C ARG A 102 4.70 -7.05 15.11
N THR A 103 4.78 -6.81 16.42
CA THR A 103 3.60 -6.53 17.22
C THR A 103 3.07 -5.21 16.69
N ALA A 104 1.97 -5.26 15.93
CA ALA A 104 1.25 -4.05 15.58
C ALA A 104 0.90 -3.35 16.91
N PRO A 105 1.20 -2.04 17.06
CA PRO A 105 0.79 -1.33 18.26
C PRO A 105 -0.74 -1.47 18.38
N PRO A 106 -1.28 -1.77 19.57
CA PRO A 106 -2.72 -1.83 19.75
C PRO A 106 -3.30 -0.47 19.36
N LEU A 107 -4.26 -0.46 18.44
CA LEU A 107 -5.00 0.74 18.07
C LEU A 107 -5.67 1.28 19.34
N GLN A 108 -5.14 2.37 19.88
CA GLN A 108 -5.81 3.12 20.94
C GLN A 108 -6.96 3.87 20.28
N VAL A 109 -8.17 3.35 20.45
CA VAL A 109 -9.40 4.08 20.11
C VAL A 109 -9.47 5.27 21.08
N LEU A 110 -9.09 6.45 20.59
CA LEU A 110 -9.20 7.69 21.36
C LEU A 110 -10.69 8.01 21.47
N ARG A 111 -11.25 7.85 22.67
CA ARG A 111 -12.68 8.09 22.91
C ARG A 111 -12.96 9.58 22.86
N THR A 112 -13.63 10.08 21.82
CA THR A 112 -13.84 11.53 21.59
C THR A 112 -15.03 12.11 22.38
N GLY A 113 -15.35 11.54 23.55
CA GLY A 113 -16.39 12.08 24.45
C GLY A 113 -17.84 11.88 23.97
N THR A 114 -18.07 11.40 22.75
CA THR A 114 -19.40 11.05 22.20
C THR A 114 -19.63 9.55 22.10
N ASP A 115 -18.64 8.74 22.48
CA ASP A 115 -18.78 7.28 22.47
C ASP A 115 -19.67 6.85 23.64
N ASN A 116 -20.88 6.37 23.34
CA ASN A 116 -21.94 5.91 24.25
C ASN A 116 -22.95 6.95 24.75
N VAL A 117 -23.10 8.13 24.13
CA VAL A 117 -24.25 8.99 24.44
C VAL A 117 -25.51 8.52 23.70
N PRO A 118 -26.64 8.27 24.40
CA PRO A 118 -27.90 7.94 23.74
C PRO A 118 -28.34 9.12 22.86
N PHE A 119 -28.46 8.89 21.56
CA PHE A 119 -29.02 9.87 20.64
C PHE A 119 -30.55 9.84 20.79
N HIS A 120 -31.09 10.85 21.49
CA HIS A 120 -32.53 11.00 21.65
C HIS A 120 -33.13 11.59 20.36
N VAL A 121 -33.56 10.73 19.45
CA VAL A 121 -34.47 11.14 18.36
C VAL A 121 -35.80 11.60 19.00
N PRO A 122 -36.24 12.86 18.83
CA PRO A 122 -37.58 13.24 19.23
C PRO A 122 -38.55 12.57 18.26
N THR A 123 -38.99 11.36 18.59
CA THR A 123 -40.14 10.74 17.94
C THR A 123 -41.40 11.34 18.57
N LEU A 124 -42.25 11.93 17.73
CA LEU A 124 -43.43 12.73 18.06
C LEU A 124 -44.59 11.93 18.68
N ASN A 125 -44.32 10.83 19.41
CA ASN A 125 -45.34 9.82 19.73
C ASN A 125 -45.44 9.40 21.20
N THR A 126 -45.14 10.30 22.15
CA THR A 126 -45.47 10.08 23.56
C THR A 126 -46.74 10.85 23.93
N PRO A 127 -47.85 10.18 24.32
CA PRO A 127 -49.03 10.89 24.78
C PRO A 127 -48.74 11.51 26.14
N VAL A 128 -48.90 12.84 26.24
CA VAL A 128 -48.80 13.59 27.48
C VAL A 128 -49.97 13.22 28.40
N ALA A 129 -49.70 12.39 29.41
CA ALA A 129 -50.64 12.11 30.48
C ALA A 129 -50.55 13.24 31.52
N GLY A 130 -51.39 14.26 31.35
CA GLY A 130 -51.54 15.38 32.28
C GLY A 130 -52.99 15.56 32.73
N GLY A 131 -53.30 15.05 33.92
CA GLY A 131 -54.25 15.55 34.92
C GLY A 131 -55.62 16.16 34.54
N THR A 132 -56.65 15.52 35.13
CA THR A 132 -57.89 16.09 35.71
C THR A 132 -59.14 16.30 34.85
N SER A 133 -60.27 15.91 35.46
CA SER A 133 -61.62 16.45 35.30
C SER A 133 -62.51 15.85 34.21
N ALA A 134 -63.39 14.95 34.68
CA ALA A 134 -64.83 14.93 34.45
C ALA A 134 -65.42 14.92 33.02
N SER A 135 -66.36 13.99 32.88
CA SER A 135 -67.62 14.07 32.14
C SER A 135 -67.70 13.39 30.77
N LEU A 136 -68.59 12.39 30.75
CA LEU A 136 -69.53 12.00 29.70
C LEU A 136 -69.01 11.70 28.28
N GLY A 137 -69.02 10.39 27.96
CA GLY A 137 -69.98 9.86 26.98
C GLY A 137 -69.61 9.88 25.50
N GLY A 138 -69.74 8.72 24.85
CA GLY A 138 -70.19 8.64 23.45
C GLY A 138 -69.21 8.04 22.44
N ASN A 139 -69.55 6.85 21.94
CA ASN A 139 -69.09 6.30 20.65
C ASN A 139 -69.23 7.32 19.51
N THR A 140 -68.37 7.26 18.49
CA THR A 140 -68.72 6.93 17.09
C THR A 140 -67.56 7.12 16.12
N ALA A 141 -67.64 6.35 15.04
CA ALA A 141 -66.76 6.33 13.88
C ALA A 141 -66.62 7.69 13.16
N ASN A 142 -65.57 7.77 12.34
CA ASN A 142 -65.62 8.09 10.91
C ASN A 142 -64.48 9.02 10.50
N GLY A 143 -63.94 8.75 9.31
CA GLY A 143 -62.68 9.25 8.82
C GLY A 143 -62.63 10.74 8.52
N MET A 144 -61.41 11.21 8.31
CA MET A 144 -61.13 12.24 7.31
C MET A 144 -59.66 12.14 6.89
N THR A 145 -59.50 12.05 5.58
CA THR A 145 -58.30 12.04 4.75
C THR A 145 -57.37 13.23 4.97
N SER A 146 -56.06 13.01 4.99
CA SER A 146 -55.05 14.06 4.76
C SER A 146 -54.06 13.59 3.69
N MET A 147 -53.84 14.46 2.69
CA MET A 147 -52.98 14.27 1.53
C MET A 147 -51.58 13.80 1.93
N GLY A 148 -51.19 12.61 1.46
CA GLY A 148 -49.83 12.09 1.61
C GLY A 148 -48.92 12.70 0.56
N SER A 149 -48.10 13.67 0.95
CA SER A 149 -46.87 14.02 0.25
C SER A 149 -46.01 12.76 0.10
N ALA A 150 -45.64 12.39 -1.13
CA ALA A 150 -44.76 11.26 -1.40
C ALA A 150 -43.45 11.45 -0.62
N GLN A 151 -43.27 10.63 0.42
CA GLN A 151 -42.08 10.67 1.25
C GLN A 151 -40.91 10.10 0.43
N PRO A 152 -39.77 10.79 0.33
CA PRO A 152 -38.59 10.22 -0.32
C PRO A 152 -38.13 8.97 0.43
N ASP A 153 -37.89 7.89 -0.30
CA ASP A 153 -37.43 6.64 0.29
C ASP A 153 -35.92 6.69 0.50
N TYR A 154 -35.52 6.85 1.77
CA TYR A 154 -34.13 6.92 2.20
C TYR A 154 -33.54 5.54 2.53
N ALA A 155 -34.29 4.45 2.36
CA ALA A 155 -33.82 3.10 2.71
C ALA A 155 -32.56 2.68 1.93
N GLY A 156 -32.33 3.23 0.74
CA GLY A 156 -31.16 2.98 -0.09
C GLY A 156 -29.92 3.83 0.21
N MET A 157 -29.99 4.83 1.10
CA MET A 157 -28.87 5.75 1.37
C MET A 157 -27.90 5.28 2.46
N ALA A 158 -28.23 4.19 3.16
CA ALA A 158 -27.39 3.63 4.23
C ALA A 158 -26.13 2.90 3.72
N THR A 159 -26.11 2.49 2.45
CA THR A 159 -24.93 1.87 1.84
C THR A 159 -24.25 2.84 0.89
N PRO A 160 -22.90 2.99 0.93
CA PRO A 160 -22.15 3.81 0.00
C PRO A 160 -22.49 3.49 -1.46
N SER A 161 -22.54 4.52 -2.33
CA SER A 161 -22.94 4.40 -3.74
C SER A 161 -22.17 3.33 -4.52
N VAL A 162 -20.90 3.10 -4.15
CA VAL A 162 -20.03 2.07 -4.73
C VAL A 162 -20.50 0.63 -4.50
N TRP A 163 -21.39 0.39 -3.52
CA TRP A 163 -21.94 -0.93 -3.20
C TRP A 163 -23.34 -1.16 -3.77
N ARG A 164 -23.98 -0.12 -4.31
CA ARG A 164 -25.34 -0.20 -4.87
C ARG A 164 -25.37 -0.65 -6.33
N THR A 165 -24.25 -0.53 -7.05
CA THR A 165 -24.21 -0.80 -8.49
C THR A 165 -23.35 -2.02 -8.80
N ASN A 166 -23.96 -3.06 -9.34
CA ASN A 166 -23.28 -4.26 -9.81
C ASN A 166 -22.79 -4.04 -11.25
N ARG A 167 -21.47 -3.86 -11.41
CA ARG A 167 -20.65 -3.61 -12.62
C ARG A 167 -20.15 -2.16 -12.73
N THR A 168 -18.82 -2.04 -12.74
CA THR A 168 -17.94 -0.89 -13.07
C THR A 168 -17.84 0.32 -12.11
N GLN A 169 -17.07 0.16 -11.02
CA GLN A 169 -16.56 1.30 -10.22
C GLN A 169 -15.69 2.26 -11.03
N ALA A 170 -15.00 1.78 -12.07
CA ALA A 170 -14.12 2.59 -12.91
C ALA A 170 -14.91 3.49 -13.88
N ALA A 171 -15.91 2.95 -14.58
CA ALA A 171 -16.75 3.73 -15.50
C ALA A 171 -17.52 4.85 -14.79
N ALA A 172 -18.15 4.54 -13.64
CA ALA A 172 -18.85 5.56 -12.85
C ALA A 172 -17.91 6.65 -12.31
N LYS A 173 -16.64 6.32 -12.06
CA LYS A 173 -15.64 7.28 -11.58
C LYS A 173 -15.10 8.17 -12.70
N VAL A 174 -14.93 7.63 -13.91
CA VAL A 174 -14.56 8.41 -15.09
C VAL A 174 -15.68 9.38 -15.46
N ASP A 175 -16.93 8.91 -15.46
CA ASP A 175 -18.13 9.72 -15.76
C ASP A 175 -18.35 10.84 -14.71
N ALA A 176 -18.15 10.56 -13.43
CA ALA A 176 -18.24 11.57 -12.36
C ALA A 176 -17.14 12.64 -12.46
N LEU A 177 -15.95 12.29 -12.95
CA LEU A 177 -14.86 13.24 -13.14
C LEU A 177 -15.09 14.10 -14.39
N SER A 178 -15.54 13.49 -15.49
CA SER A 178 -15.89 14.18 -16.73
C SER A 178 -17.05 15.17 -16.51
N SER A 179 -18.13 14.73 -15.86
CA SER A 179 -19.26 15.60 -15.48
C SER A 179 -18.89 16.68 -14.46
N GLY A 180 -17.80 16.48 -13.70
CA GLY A 180 -17.19 17.48 -12.83
C GLY A 180 -16.37 18.55 -13.55
N GLY A 181 -16.29 18.51 -14.88
CA GLY A 181 -15.55 19.47 -15.72
C GLY A 181 -14.06 19.14 -15.89
N MET A 182 -13.65 17.92 -15.57
CA MET A 182 -12.29 17.43 -15.78
C MET A 182 -12.13 16.98 -17.24
N ASP A 183 -11.11 17.47 -17.94
CA ASP A 183 -10.90 17.08 -19.33
C ASP A 183 -10.43 15.63 -19.46
N ASP A 184 -10.77 15.03 -20.60
CA ASP A 184 -10.33 13.70 -21.03
C ASP A 184 -8.81 13.57 -21.16
N TYR A 185 -7.96 14.53 -20.79
CA TYR A 185 -6.50 14.33 -20.68
C TYR A 185 -6.02 14.30 -19.23
N GLU A 186 -6.85 14.78 -18.31
CA GLU A 186 -6.50 14.93 -16.91
C GLU A 186 -6.94 13.73 -16.06
N ILE A 187 -7.86 12.88 -16.57
CA ILE A 187 -8.27 11.64 -15.90
C ILE A 187 -7.13 10.59 -15.98
N PRO A 188 -6.69 9.94 -14.89
CA PRO A 188 -5.61 8.94 -14.96
C PRO A 188 -5.90 7.76 -15.90
N ALA A 189 -4.92 7.39 -16.74
CA ALA A 189 -5.08 6.38 -17.79
C ALA A 189 -5.53 4.99 -17.28
N PHE A 190 -5.14 4.60 -16.07
CA PHE A 190 -5.55 3.31 -15.49
C PHE A 190 -7.05 3.24 -15.17
N LEU A 191 -7.70 4.38 -14.87
CA LEU A 191 -9.15 4.43 -14.64
C LEU A 191 -9.93 4.34 -15.95
N ARG A 192 -9.41 4.94 -17.02
CA ARG A 192 -10.00 4.86 -18.36
C ARG A 192 -9.94 3.45 -18.91
N LYS A 193 -8.77 2.81 -18.80
CA LYS A 193 -8.56 1.42 -19.23
C LYS A 193 -9.43 0.40 -18.47
N GLN A 194 -9.89 0.73 -17.26
CA GLN A 194 -10.82 -0.12 -16.50
C GLN A 194 -12.30 0.19 -16.79
N ALA A 195 -12.57 1.31 -17.46
CA ALA A 195 -13.90 1.72 -17.91
C ALA A 195 -14.22 1.22 -19.32
N ASP A 196 -13.20 1.06 -20.18
CA ASP A 196 -13.25 0.33 -21.46
C ASP A 196 -13.44 -1.19 -21.26
#